data_AF-A0A4Z0A5W9-F1
#
_entry.id   AF-A0A4Z0A5W9-F1
#
_cell.length_a   1.000
_cell.length_b   1.000
_cell.length_c   1.000
_cell.angle_alpha   90.00
_cell.angle_beta   90.00
_cell.angle_gamma   90.00
#
_symmetry.space_group_name_H-M   'P 1'
#
loop_
_entity.id
_entity.type
_entity.pdbx_description
1 polymer ?
#
loop_
_entity_poly.entity_id
_entity_poly.type
_entity_poly.pdbx_seq_one_letter_code
_entity_poly.pdbx_strand_id
1 'polypeptide(L)'
;MLFTPAVVLSLALTVSAHSHHEQLSEEARNAPVDAVLWIHMFLQAAVWGVLFPIGMVLGLSRSRWHVPLQSAGFVLTIGGYILGHAHKGRQFLASAHGKFANIIFLPIFLQLALGVYLKLHLHERTLRPYAVKAHGIVGKAYPVIGWVQMLFGAIAFRGYCRGDNLGQCLAHYIMGSGFIAYGIIMAILLLVGEMWVRRSGRSPEWWDSWVILLWGIVNTFTEHRGSSWSVKDMQHTILGVLWWCGGILGVFLARNNQRTVVPAIIIILTGFAMSNHSQALMISTKVHSLFGYTLMLAGVTRIIEVCFVMPKFAPPGTIENGDDNQSEHTLADGSGRDETPSKGRAFRHLPPFLLVCSGLLFMSATDEELRFVHDNGMDHVTYILIMFSIAFLLYTHILFLIQLYATSGRHAPDAVSGAKEEGGIELTTPTAATGGVVLTAATGLTGHGRGVGEPAHPLMSAPHVIGEEDEED
;
A
#
# COMPACT_ATOMS: atom_id res chain seq x y z
N MET A 1 -2.44 -9.79 1.97
CA MET A 1 -2.32 -8.60 1.09
C MET A 1 -1.66 -8.90 -0.25
N LEU A 2 -1.29 -10.16 -0.56
CA LEU A 2 -0.52 -10.50 -1.78
C LEU A 2 -1.35 -10.99 -2.96
N PHE A 3 -2.68 -11.08 -2.82
CA PHE A 3 -3.54 -11.63 -3.87
C PHE A 3 -4.25 -10.55 -4.72
N THR A 4 -4.10 -9.27 -4.38
CA THR A 4 -4.74 -8.17 -5.10
C THR A 4 -4.14 -7.84 -6.47
N PRO A 5 -2.82 -7.94 -6.74
CA PRO A 5 -2.31 -7.63 -8.08
C PRO A 5 -2.69 -8.70 -9.11
N ALA A 6 -2.77 -9.97 -8.71
CA ALA A 6 -3.16 -11.08 -9.60
C ALA A 6 -4.61 -10.97 -10.08
N VAL A 7 -5.52 -10.48 -9.22
CA VAL A 7 -6.93 -10.24 -9.57
C VAL A 7 -7.08 -9.05 -10.53
N VAL A 8 -6.28 -7.99 -10.35
CA VAL A 8 -6.25 -6.85 -11.28
C VAL A 8 -5.68 -7.26 -12.64
N LEU A 9 -4.65 -8.13 -12.67
CA LEU A 9 -4.05 -8.63 -13.91
C LEU A 9 -4.97 -9.60 -14.68
N SER A 10 -5.71 -10.46 -13.96
CA SER A 10 -6.69 -11.36 -14.59
C SER A 10 -7.93 -10.63 -15.10
N LEU A 11 -8.32 -9.50 -14.49
CA LEU A 11 -9.35 -8.62 -15.05
C LEU A 11 -8.85 -7.82 -16.27
N ALA A 12 -7.58 -7.40 -16.29
CA ALA A 12 -6.99 -6.67 -17.42
C ALA A 12 -6.94 -7.52 -18.71
N LEU A 13 -6.77 -8.85 -18.60
CA LEU A 13 -6.75 -9.76 -19.76
C LEU A 13 -8.14 -10.00 -20.39
N THR A 14 -9.23 -9.61 -19.72
CA THR A 14 -10.60 -9.80 -20.23
C THR A 14 -11.14 -8.62 -21.03
N VAL A 15 -10.42 -7.50 -21.10
CA VAL A 15 -10.83 -6.35 -21.93
C VAL A 15 -10.21 -6.48 -23.32
N SER A 16 -10.61 -7.53 -24.04
CA SER A 16 -10.51 -7.52 -25.50
C SER A 16 -11.56 -6.54 -26.01
N ALA A 17 -11.13 -5.36 -26.43
CA ALA A 17 -12.03 -4.38 -27.04
C ALA A 17 -12.43 -4.89 -28.44
N HIS A 18 -13.65 -5.42 -28.57
CA HIS A 18 -14.27 -5.60 -29.88
C HIS A 18 -14.33 -4.27 -30.63
N SER A 19 -13.96 -4.29 -31.92
CA SER A 19 -14.01 -3.16 -32.84
C SER A 19 -15.46 -2.76 -33.16
N HIS A 20 -16.07 -1.95 -32.31
CA HIS A 20 -17.30 -1.24 -32.66
C HIS A 20 -16.92 0.06 -33.36
N HIS A 21 -17.31 0.18 -34.62
CA HIS A 21 -17.22 1.41 -35.41
C HIS A 21 -18.30 2.41 -34.95
N GLU A 22 -18.21 2.91 -33.71
CA GLU A 22 -18.92 4.13 -33.35
C GLU A 22 -18.12 5.33 -33.87
N GLN A 23 -18.64 5.98 -34.90
CA GLN A 23 -18.06 7.21 -35.44
C GLN A 23 -18.70 8.42 -34.75
N LEU A 24 -17.89 9.17 -34.00
CA LEU A 24 -18.24 10.51 -33.54
C LEU A 24 -17.93 11.53 -34.65
N SER A 25 -18.79 12.54 -34.80
CA SER A 25 -18.49 13.66 -35.71
C SER A 25 -17.25 14.42 -35.22
N GLU A 26 -16.52 15.02 -36.15
CA GLU A 26 -15.31 15.80 -35.80
C GLU A 26 -15.66 17.01 -34.92
N GLU A 27 -16.81 17.63 -35.16
CA GLU A 27 -17.32 18.73 -34.34
C GLU A 27 -17.59 18.28 -32.91
N ALA A 28 -18.22 17.13 -32.72
CA ALA A 28 -18.52 16.60 -31.38
C ALA A 28 -17.25 16.21 -30.61
N ARG A 29 -16.24 15.68 -31.31
CA ARG A 29 -14.94 15.29 -30.73
C ARG A 29 -14.09 16.49 -30.34
N ASN A 30 -14.16 17.58 -31.12
CA ASN A 30 -13.33 18.77 -30.94
C ASN A 30 -14.07 19.92 -30.23
N ALA A 31 -15.34 19.74 -29.87
CA ALA A 31 -16.09 20.71 -29.09
C ALA A 31 -15.39 21.03 -27.76
N PRO A 32 -15.59 22.25 -27.21
CA PRO A 32 -14.98 22.62 -25.94
C PRO A 32 -15.51 21.74 -24.79
N VAL A 33 -14.68 21.58 -23.76
CA VAL A 33 -15.09 20.98 -22.49
C VAL A 33 -16.02 21.95 -21.78
N ASP A 34 -17.26 21.53 -21.53
CA ASP A 34 -18.24 22.35 -20.82
C ASP A 34 -17.99 22.32 -19.30
N ALA A 35 -18.66 23.22 -18.59
CA ALA A 35 -18.52 23.32 -17.13
C ALA A 35 -18.98 22.04 -16.41
N VAL A 36 -19.99 21.34 -16.94
CA VAL A 36 -20.52 20.11 -16.35
C VAL A 36 -19.46 19.01 -16.35
N LEU A 37 -18.77 18.84 -17.47
CA LEU A 37 -17.69 17.87 -17.61
C LEU A 37 -16.46 18.24 -16.76
N TRP A 38 -16.12 19.53 -16.65
CA TRP A 38 -15.09 19.99 -15.72
C TRP A 38 -15.43 19.64 -14.27
N ILE A 39 -16.67 19.92 -13.84
CA ILE A 39 -17.14 19.59 -12.50
C ILE A 39 -17.08 18.08 -12.28
N HIS A 40 -17.53 17.27 -13.24
CA HIS A 40 -17.43 15.81 -13.18
C HIS A 40 -15.98 15.36 -12.90
N MET A 41 -15.01 15.83 -13.70
CA MET A 41 -13.62 15.40 -13.58
C MET A 41 -13.01 15.79 -12.23
N PHE A 42 -13.14 17.06 -11.81
CA PHE A 42 -12.59 17.51 -10.54
C PHE A 42 -13.26 16.85 -9.34
N LEU A 43 -14.60 16.73 -9.37
CA LEU A 43 -15.35 16.08 -8.30
C LEU A 43 -14.96 14.61 -8.17
N GLN A 44 -14.92 13.86 -9.28
CA GLN A 44 -14.56 12.44 -9.22
C GLN A 44 -13.09 12.22 -8.84
N ALA A 45 -12.17 13.08 -9.29
CA ALA A 45 -10.78 13.03 -8.84
C ALA A 45 -10.66 13.26 -7.33
N ALA A 46 -11.40 14.22 -6.77
CA ALA A 46 -11.42 14.46 -5.32
C ALA A 46 -12.07 13.30 -4.55
N VAL A 47 -13.18 12.75 -5.04
CA VAL A 47 -13.90 11.66 -4.38
C VAL A 47 -13.06 10.37 -4.36
N TRP A 48 -12.53 9.96 -5.50
CA TRP A 48 -11.77 8.71 -5.65
C TRP A 48 -10.32 8.82 -5.18
N GLY A 49 -9.68 9.97 -5.44
CA GLY A 49 -8.29 10.20 -5.10
C GLY A 49 -8.06 10.63 -3.65
N VAL A 50 -9.06 11.22 -2.99
CA VAL A 50 -8.88 11.80 -1.63
C VAL A 50 -9.92 11.27 -0.64
N LEU A 51 -11.21 11.45 -0.91
CA LEU A 51 -12.27 11.18 0.06
C LEU A 51 -12.38 9.68 0.42
N PHE A 52 -12.44 8.79 -0.58
CA PHE A 52 -12.51 7.35 -0.35
C PHE A 52 -11.27 6.78 0.37
N PRO A 53 -10.02 7.13 -0.01
CA PRO A 53 -8.83 6.74 0.73
C PRO A 53 -8.84 7.21 2.19
N ILE A 54 -9.23 8.47 2.47
CA ILE A 54 -9.38 8.99 3.84
C ILE A 54 -10.42 8.17 4.60
N GLY A 55 -11.60 7.98 4.02
CA GLY A 55 -12.66 7.18 4.61
C GLY A 55 -12.21 5.75 4.92
N MET A 56 -11.42 5.13 4.03
CA MET A 56 -10.88 3.78 4.22
C MET A 56 -9.93 3.75 5.42
N VAL A 57 -9.00 4.71 5.51
CA VAL A 57 -8.06 4.83 6.65
C VAL A 57 -8.79 5.06 7.97
N LEU A 58 -9.80 5.93 8.00
CA LEU A 58 -10.65 6.14 9.17
C LEU A 58 -11.40 4.86 9.59
N GLY A 59 -11.78 4.02 8.62
CA GLY A 59 -12.37 2.71 8.88
C GLY A 59 -11.36 1.73 9.51
N LEU A 60 -10.12 1.73 9.03
CA LEU A 60 -9.03 0.93 9.58
C LEU A 60 -8.70 1.32 11.03
N SER A 61 -8.71 2.61 11.33
CA SER A 61 -8.46 3.13 12.68
C SER A 61 -9.69 3.08 13.60
N ARG A 62 -10.86 2.65 13.10
CA ARG A 62 -12.14 2.63 13.83
C ARG A 62 -12.63 4.01 14.28
N SER A 63 -12.38 5.05 13.49
CA SER A 63 -12.90 6.40 13.74
C SER A 63 -14.41 6.51 13.44
N ARG A 64 -15.13 7.29 14.26
CA ARG A 64 -16.56 7.58 14.07
C ARG A 64 -16.86 8.30 12.74
N TRP A 65 -15.88 9.00 12.18
CA TRP A 65 -15.99 9.74 10.92
C TRP A 65 -15.98 8.85 9.67
N HIS A 66 -15.66 7.56 9.81
CA HIS A 66 -15.67 6.61 8.69
C HIS A 66 -17.01 6.59 7.96
N VAL A 67 -18.12 6.35 8.67
CA VAL A 67 -19.43 6.16 8.04
C VAL A 67 -19.97 7.45 7.39
N PRO A 68 -19.96 8.62 8.07
CA PRO A 68 -20.41 9.87 7.44
C PRO A 68 -19.62 10.21 6.18
N LEU A 69 -18.28 10.11 6.23
CA LEU A 69 -17.44 10.45 5.10
C LEU A 69 -17.68 9.50 3.91
N GLN A 70 -17.73 8.20 4.16
CA GLN A 70 -18.01 7.20 3.12
C GLN A 70 -19.39 7.40 2.47
N SER A 71 -20.41 7.73 3.28
CA SER A 71 -21.77 8.00 2.79
C SER A 71 -21.79 9.22 1.88
N ALA A 72 -21.11 10.30 2.28
CA ALA A 72 -20.93 11.48 1.42
C ALA A 72 -20.21 11.12 0.12
N GLY A 73 -19.16 10.27 0.19
CA GLY A 73 -18.45 9.75 -0.97
C GLY A 73 -19.39 9.09 -1.98
N PHE A 74 -20.24 8.16 -1.53
CA PHE A 74 -21.19 7.48 -2.42
C PHE A 74 -22.20 8.43 -3.06
N VAL A 75 -22.75 9.38 -2.31
CA VAL A 75 -23.67 10.40 -2.85
C VAL A 75 -22.98 11.24 -3.92
N LEU A 76 -21.75 11.69 -3.66
CA LEU A 76 -20.96 12.47 -4.62
C LEU A 76 -20.53 11.64 -5.84
N THR A 77 -20.30 10.33 -5.69
CA THR A 77 -20.08 9.41 -6.81
C THR A 77 -21.31 9.32 -7.71
N ILE A 78 -22.51 9.17 -7.14
CA ILE A 78 -23.76 9.14 -7.92
C ILE A 78 -23.97 10.47 -8.64
N GLY A 79 -23.78 11.59 -7.93
CA GLY A 79 -23.86 12.93 -8.54
C GLY A 79 -22.87 13.10 -9.69
N GLY A 80 -21.61 12.70 -9.51
CA GLY A 80 -20.62 12.73 -10.58
C GLY A 80 -20.95 11.81 -11.74
N TYR A 81 -21.50 10.61 -11.50
CA TYR A 81 -21.96 9.72 -12.58
C TYR A 81 -23.02 10.39 -13.44
N ILE A 82 -24.00 11.07 -12.82
CA ILE A 82 -25.03 11.84 -13.54
C ILE A 82 -24.39 12.96 -14.35
N LEU A 83 -23.49 13.76 -13.75
CA LEU A 83 -22.79 14.84 -14.45
C LEU A 83 -22.00 14.32 -15.67
N GLY A 84 -21.36 13.16 -15.55
CA GLY A 84 -20.61 12.53 -16.64
C GLY A 84 -21.47 12.05 -17.80
N HIS A 85 -22.78 11.90 -17.63
CA HIS A 85 -23.72 11.55 -18.71
C HIS A 85 -24.60 12.73 -19.15
N ALA A 86 -24.67 13.79 -18.35
CA ALA A 86 -25.50 14.97 -18.61
C ALA A 86 -24.77 16.09 -19.36
N HIS A 87 -23.45 16.00 -19.53
CA HIS A 87 -22.69 17.01 -20.25
C HIS A 87 -23.09 17.08 -21.73
N LYS A 88 -23.01 18.28 -22.31
CA LYS A 88 -23.39 18.56 -23.71
C LYS A 88 -22.23 19.12 -24.54
N GLY A 89 -21.07 19.33 -23.92
CA GLY A 89 -19.82 19.72 -24.58
C GLY A 89 -19.17 18.55 -25.33
N ARG A 90 -17.84 18.52 -25.32
CA ARG A 90 -17.02 17.48 -25.97
C ARG A 90 -17.52 16.06 -25.70
N GLN A 91 -17.70 15.29 -26.78
CA GLN A 91 -18.13 13.90 -26.74
C GLN A 91 -16.95 12.94 -26.88
N PHE A 92 -17.06 11.76 -26.28
CA PHE A 92 -16.00 10.75 -26.24
C PHE A 92 -16.49 9.42 -26.78
N LEU A 93 -15.60 8.72 -27.49
CA LEU A 93 -15.87 7.35 -27.93
C LEU A 93 -16.06 6.43 -26.72
N ALA A 94 -16.76 5.31 -26.94
CA ALA A 94 -16.77 4.22 -25.98
C ALA A 94 -15.35 3.92 -25.49
N SER A 95 -15.20 3.85 -24.17
CA SER A 95 -13.91 3.78 -23.51
C SER A 95 -13.94 2.84 -22.32
N ALA A 96 -12.76 2.41 -21.88
CA ALA A 96 -12.61 1.63 -20.65
C ALA A 96 -13.18 2.39 -19.44
N HIS A 97 -13.08 3.72 -19.42
CA HIS A 97 -13.64 4.58 -18.36
C HIS A 97 -15.15 4.41 -18.21
N GLY A 98 -15.90 4.52 -19.31
CA GLY A 98 -17.36 4.39 -19.29
C GLY A 98 -17.81 2.98 -18.92
N LYS A 99 -17.15 1.96 -19.48
CA LYS A 99 -17.44 0.55 -19.16
C LYS A 99 -17.13 0.23 -17.69
N PHE A 100 -15.96 0.65 -17.21
CA PHE A 100 -15.54 0.40 -15.83
C PHE A 100 -16.37 1.20 -14.82
N ALA A 101 -16.81 2.41 -15.15
CA ALA A 101 -17.75 3.18 -14.32
C ALA A 101 -19.01 2.38 -13.96
N ASN A 102 -19.57 1.65 -14.92
CA ASN A 102 -20.74 0.80 -14.68
C ASN A 102 -20.41 -0.42 -13.82
N ILE A 103 -19.23 -1.03 -14.02
CA ILE A 103 -18.76 -2.18 -13.21
C ILE A 103 -18.50 -1.77 -11.77
N ILE A 104 -18.01 -0.55 -11.51
CA ILE A 104 -17.69 -0.02 -10.17
C ILE A 104 -18.93 0.05 -9.26
N PHE A 105 -20.13 0.10 -9.81
CA PHE A 105 -21.34 0.02 -8.97
C PHE A 105 -21.44 -1.30 -8.19
N LEU A 106 -20.89 -2.41 -8.70
CA LEU A 106 -20.89 -3.69 -7.98
C LEU A 106 -20.14 -3.61 -6.62
N PRO A 107 -18.86 -3.20 -6.55
CA PRO A 107 -18.19 -3.02 -5.27
C PRO A 107 -18.78 -1.88 -4.41
N ILE A 108 -19.44 -0.88 -5.01
CA ILE A 108 -20.20 0.15 -4.27
C ILE A 108 -21.39 -0.48 -3.53
N PHE A 109 -22.26 -1.18 -4.26
CA PHE A 109 -23.42 -1.83 -3.67
C PHE A 109 -23.03 -2.87 -2.63
N LEU A 110 -22.01 -3.68 -2.92
CA LEU A 110 -21.48 -4.68 -1.99
C LEU A 110 -20.96 -4.02 -0.70
N GLN A 111 -20.18 -2.95 -0.81
CA GLN A 111 -19.63 -2.26 0.36
C GLN A 111 -20.74 -1.61 1.19
N LEU A 112 -21.73 -0.98 0.56
CA LEU A 112 -22.87 -0.36 1.24
C LEU A 112 -23.73 -1.41 1.95
N ALA A 113 -24.07 -2.50 1.26
CA ALA A 113 -24.87 -3.59 1.82
C ALA A 113 -24.19 -4.24 3.03
N LEU A 114 -22.88 -4.54 2.92
CA LEU A 114 -22.09 -5.05 4.03
C LEU A 114 -21.99 -4.03 5.17
N GLY A 115 -21.81 -2.75 4.86
CA GLY A 115 -21.75 -1.67 5.84
C GLY A 115 -23.05 -1.55 6.66
N VAL A 116 -24.20 -1.53 5.99
CA VAL A 116 -25.53 -1.53 6.63
C VAL A 116 -25.71 -2.80 7.46
N TYR A 117 -25.44 -3.98 6.90
CA TYR A 117 -25.55 -5.25 7.60
C TYR A 117 -24.74 -5.28 8.91
N LEU A 118 -23.49 -4.79 8.86
CA LEU A 118 -22.62 -4.72 10.04
C LEU A 118 -23.11 -3.72 11.09
N LYS A 119 -23.79 -2.65 10.66
CA LYS A 119 -24.36 -1.63 11.54
C LYS A 119 -25.63 -2.10 12.25
N LEU A 120 -26.38 -3.01 11.64
CA LEU A 120 -27.59 -3.61 12.23
C LEU A 120 -27.30 -4.66 13.32
N HIS A 121 -26.04 -5.04 13.55
CA HIS A 121 -25.63 -6.02 14.57
C HIS A 121 -26.34 -7.39 14.47
N LEU A 122 -26.69 -7.80 13.24
CA LEU A 122 -27.31 -9.09 12.96
C LEU A 122 -26.26 -10.23 13.01
N HIS A 123 -26.70 -11.42 13.44
CA HIS A 123 -25.93 -12.68 13.38
C HIS A 123 -24.49 -12.57 13.91
N GLU A 124 -24.31 -12.02 15.12
CA GLU A 124 -23.00 -11.66 15.66
C GLU A 124 -22.01 -12.82 15.74
N ARG A 125 -22.50 -14.04 16.02
CA ARG A 125 -21.66 -15.24 16.20
C ARG A 125 -21.49 -16.11 14.96
N THR A 126 -22.30 -15.91 13.91
CA THR A 126 -22.29 -16.79 12.73
C THR A 126 -21.78 -16.07 11.49
N LEU A 127 -22.58 -15.19 10.89
CA LEU A 127 -22.25 -14.55 9.60
C LEU A 127 -21.41 -13.28 9.75
N ARG A 128 -21.57 -12.54 10.86
CA ARG A 128 -20.90 -11.25 11.07
C ARG A 128 -19.37 -11.31 10.94
N PRO A 129 -18.63 -12.31 11.46
CA PRO A 129 -17.18 -12.38 11.30
C PRO A 129 -16.73 -12.43 9.84
N TYR A 130 -17.49 -13.14 8.98
CA TYR A 130 -17.21 -13.21 7.55
C TYR A 130 -17.55 -11.89 6.85
N ALA A 131 -18.67 -11.26 7.19
CA ALA A 131 -19.06 -9.96 6.67
C ALA A 131 -18.03 -8.86 7.02
N VAL A 132 -17.46 -8.87 8.24
CA VAL A 132 -16.38 -7.95 8.64
C VAL A 132 -15.15 -8.14 7.75
N LYS A 133 -14.76 -9.40 7.48
CA LYS A 133 -13.62 -9.70 6.59
C LYS A 133 -13.92 -9.23 5.16
N ALA A 134 -15.10 -9.53 4.62
CA ALA A 134 -15.51 -9.12 3.28
C ALA A 134 -15.52 -7.59 3.13
N HIS A 135 -16.18 -6.87 4.04
CA HIS A 135 -16.21 -5.40 4.07
C HIS A 135 -14.80 -4.80 4.16
N GLY A 136 -13.94 -5.45 4.95
CA GLY A 136 -12.55 -5.05 5.09
C GLY A 136 -11.68 -5.34 3.86
N ILE A 137 -11.99 -6.36 3.05
CA ILE A 137 -11.27 -6.65 1.80
C ILE A 137 -11.71 -5.69 0.70
N VAL A 138 -13.02 -5.58 0.49
CA VAL A 138 -13.63 -4.71 -0.52
C VAL A 138 -13.23 -3.26 -0.26
N GLY A 139 -13.40 -2.75 0.97
CA GLY A 139 -13.03 -1.38 1.32
C GLY A 139 -11.54 -1.06 1.13
N LYS A 140 -10.62 -2.01 1.33
CA LYS A 140 -9.19 -1.80 1.08
C LYS A 140 -8.82 -1.80 -0.39
N ALA A 141 -9.69 -2.31 -1.27
CA ALA A 141 -9.48 -2.28 -2.72
C ALA A 141 -9.87 -0.92 -3.35
N TYR A 142 -10.62 -0.07 -2.64
CA TYR A 142 -11.12 1.21 -3.18
C TYR A 142 -10.04 2.16 -3.70
N PRO A 143 -8.88 2.36 -3.04
CA PRO A 143 -7.82 3.19 -3.61
C PRO A 143 -7.33 2.68 -4.97
N VAL A 144 -7.26 1.36 -5.16
CA VAL A 144 -6.86 0.75 -6.44
C VAL A 144 -7.96 0.93 -7.49
N ILE A 145 -9.22 0.69 -7.13
CA ILE A 145 -10.38 0.91 -8.01
C ILE A 145 -10.45 2.38 -8.47
N GLY A 146 -10.30 3.30 -7.51
CA GLY A 146 -10.29 4.73 -7.77
C GLY A 146 -9.13 5.16 -8.65
N TRP A 147 -7.91 4.67 -8.37
CA TRP A 147 -6.73 4.91 -9.22
C TRP A 147 -6.99 4.48 -10.66
N VAL A 148 -7.45 3.24 -10.88
CA VAL A 148 -7.76 2.72 -12.23
C VAL A 148 -8.83 3.57 -12.93
N GLN A 149 -9.91 3.93 -12.24
CA GLN A 149 -10.97 4.72 -12.83
C GLN A 149 -10.53 6.14 -13.21
N MET A 150 -9.70 6.78 -12.38
CA MET A 150 -9.11 8.08 -12.68
C MET A 150 -8.15 8.00 -13.87
N LEU A 151 -7.31 6.97 -13.96
CA LEU A 151 -6.43 6.76 -15.11
C LEU A 151 -7.23 6.52 -16.39
N PHE A 152 -8.26 5.67 -16.35
CA PHE A 152 -9.13 5.50 -17.50
C PHE A 152 -9.82 6.81 -17.89
N GLY A 153 -10.19 7.66 -16.92
CA GLY A 153 -10.73 8.99 -17.17
C GLY A 153 -9.73 9.89 -17.91
N ALA A 154 -8.48 9.93 -17.45
CA ALA A 154 -7.41 10.69 -18.12
C ALA A 154 -7.17 10.17 -19.55
N ILE A 155 -7.05 8.85 -19.74
CA ILE A 155 -6.88 8.22 -21.05
C ILE A 155 -8.06 8.54 -21.97
N ALA A 156 -9.31 8.45 -21.48
CA ALA A 156 -10.50 8.77 -22.24
C ALA A 156 -10.55 10.26 -22.64
N PHE A 157 -10.22 11.15 -21.72
CA PHE A 157 -10.19 12.60 -21.96
C PHE A 157 -9.18 13.02 -23.03
N ARG A 158 -8.07 12.30 -23.11
CA ARG A 158 -6.97 12.52 -24.06
C ARG A 158 -7.11 11.74 -25.37
N GLY A 159 -7.96 10.73 -25.40
CA GLY A 159 -8.16 9.89 -26.58
C GLY A 159 -7.10 8.80 -26.77
N TYR A 160 -6.20 8.59 -25.80
CA TYR A 160 -5.06 7.68 -25.89
C TYR A 160 -5.44 6.20 -25.81
N CYS A 161 -4.45 5.33 -26.01
CA CYS A 161 -4.46 3.90 -25.77
C CYS A 161 -5.45 3.14 -26.64
N ARG A 162 -5.46 3.43 -27.95
CA ARG A 162 -6.31 2.75 -28.95
C ARG A 162 -5.48 2.20 -30.10
N GLY A 163 -6.04 1.21 -30.80
CA GLY A 163 -5.40 0.58 -31.96
C GLY A 163 -4.00 0.05 -31.63
N ASP A 164 -3.05 0.31 -32.52
CA ASP A 164 -1.67 -0.17 -32.41
C ASP A 164 -0.90 0.41 -31.19
N ASN A 165 -1.39 1.51 -30.61
CA ASN A 165 -0.77 2.13 -29.42
C ASN A 165 -1.19 1.43 -28.10
N LEU A 166 -2.19 0.54 -28.13
CA LEU A 166 -2.75 -0.06 -26.90
C LEU A 166 -1.69 -0.84 -26.11
N GLY A 167 -0.88 -1.67 -26.78
CA GLY A 167 0.15 -2.46 -26.10
C GLY A 167 1.20 -1.61 -25.39
N GLN A 168 1.68 -0.56 -26.07
CA GLN A 168 2.64 0.41 -25.54
C GLN A 168 2.04 1.12 -24.31
N CYS A 169 0.80 1.60 -24.42
CA CYS A 169 0.13 2.27 -23.32
C CYS A 169 -0.06 1.34 -22.11
N LEU A 170 -0.55 0.10 -22.31
CA LEU A 170 -0.73 -0.85 -21.23
C LEU A 170 0.57 -1.12 -20.47
N ALA A 171 1.68 -1.29 -21.20
CA ALA A 171 3.00 -1.47 -20.60
C ALA A 171 3.36 -0.30 -19.67
N HIS A 172 3.22 0.95 -20.12
CA HIS A 172 3.59 2.14 -19.36
C HIS A 172 2.68 2.36 -18.15
N TYR A 173 1.36 2.31 -18.35
CA TYR A 173 0.39 2.58 -17.29
C TYR A 173 0.37 1.48 -16.22
N ILE A 174 0.48 0.20 -16.60
CA ILE A 174 0.47 -0.92 -15.64
C ILE A 174 1.78 -0.94 -14.84
N MET A 175 2.94 -0.95 -15.51
CA MET A 175 4.23 -1.04 -14.80
C MET A 175 4.51 0.22 -13.99
N GLY A 176 4.18 1.40 -14.52
CA GLY A 176 4.38 2.65 -13.79
C GLY A 176 3.46 2.77 -12.58
N SER A 177 2.20 2.33 -12.68
CA SER A 177 1.31 2.17 -11.51
C SER A 177 1.87 1.14 -10.53
N GLY A 178 2.52 0.09 -11.02
CA GLY A 178 3.21 -0.92 -10.20
C GLY A 178 4.34 -0.32 -9.36
N PHE A 179 5.18 0.54 -9.94
CA PHE A 179 6.22 1.26 -9.20
C PHE A 179 5.65 2.20 -8.14
N ILE A 180 4.57 2.93 -8.45
CA ILE A 180 3.86 3.77 -7.46
C ILE A 180 3.31 2.91 -6.32
N ALA A 181 2.64 1.81 -6.64
CA ALA A 181 2.09 0.88 -5.64
C ALA A 181 3.21 0.28 -4.77
N TYR A 182 4.35 -0.06 -5.37
CA TYR A 182 5.51 -0.55 -4.64
C TYR A 182 6.08 0.53 -3.71
N GLY A 183 6.21 1.77 -4.17
CA GLY A 183 6.60 2.92 -3.34
C GLY A 183 5.64 3.14 -2.16
N ILE A 184 4.33 3.03 -2.37
CA ILE A 184 3.32 3.13 -1.30
C ILE A 184 3.49 2.01 -0.27
N ILE A 185 3.60 0.76 -0.72
CA ILE A 185 3.77 -0.40 0.17
C ILE A 185 5.07 -0.27 0.96
N MET A 186 6.16 0.13 0.31
CA MET A 186 7.44 0.37 0.96
C MET A 186 7.34 1.50 1.99
N ALA A 187 6.67 2.62 1.68
CA ALA A 187 6.43 3.69 2.65
C ALA A 187 5.65 3.20 3.87
N ILE A 188 4.58 2.41 3.68
CA ILE A 188 3.82 1.80 4.78
C ILE A 188 4.73 0.91 5.63
N LEU A 189 5.53 0.05 5.00
CA LEU A 189 6.43 -0.88 5.69
C LEU A 189 7.49 -0.14 6.51
N LEU A 190 8.13 0.88 5.94
CA LEU A 190 9.23 1.62 6.57
C LEU A 190 8.77 2.62 7.65
N LEU A 191 7.55 3.17 7.52
CA LEU A 191 7.06 4.22 8.42
C LEU A 191 6.18 3.68 9.55
N VAL A 192 5.35 2.67 9.30
CA VAL A 192 4.38 2.13 10.28
C VAL A 192 4.33 0.60 10.31
N GLY A 193 5.17 -0.09 9.55
CA GLY A 193 5.11 -1.54 9.33
C GLY A 193 5.89 -2.39 10.32
N GLU A 194 6.62 -1.81 11.27
CA GLU A 194 7.54 -2.54 12.16
C GLU A 194 6.86 -3.73 12.87
N MET A 195 5.72 -3.50 13.51
CA MET A 195 4.96 -4.55 14.19
C MET A 195 4.53 -5.67 13.23
N TRP A 196 4.20 -5.32 11.98
CA TRP A 196 3.81 -6.29 10.96
C TRP A 196 5.00 -7.14 10.50
N VAL A 197 6.17 -6.52 10.31
CA VAL A 197 7.38 -7.25 9.92
C VAL A 197 7.77 -8.23 11.02
N ARG A 198 7.80 -7.79 12.28
CA ARG A 198 8.15 -8.63 13.45
C ARG A 198 7.22 -9.84 13.60
N ARG A 199 5.90 -9.66 13.43
CA ARG A 199 4.94 -10.77 13.49
C ARG A 199 4.97 -11.69 12.27
N SER A 200 5.39 -11.19 11.10
CA SER A 200 5.48 -12.03 9.90
C SER A 200 6.66 -12.99 9.91
N GLY A 201 7.71 -12.67 10.68
CA GLY A 201 8.96 -13.44 10.69
C GLY A 201 9.67 -13.49 9.33
N ARG A 202 9.38 -12.54 8.45
CA ARG A 202 9.95 -12.43 7.10
C ARG A 202 10.44 -11.02 6.86
N SER A 203 11.62 -10.90 6.24
CA SER A 203 12.18 -9.61 5.88
C SER A 203 11.34 -8.97 4.77
N PRO A 204 11.24 -7.63 4.70
CA PRO A 204 10.58 -6.96 3.57
C PRO A 204 11.09 -7.46 2.21
N GLU A 205 12.40 -7.68 2.11
CA GLU A 205 13.08 -8.11 0.89
C GLU A 205 12.74 -9.54 0.49
N TRP A 206 12.29 -10.38 1.42
CA TRP A 206 11.72 -11.69 1.09
C TRP A 206 10.45 -11.55 0.27
N TRP A 207 9.57 -10.61 0.63
CA TRP A 207 8.36 -10.31 -0.12
C TRP A 207 8.67 -9.63 -1.46
N ASP A 208 9.60 -8.66 -1.46
CA ASP A 208 10.04 -7.98 -2.69
C ASP A 208 10.61 -9.00 -3.68
N SER A 209 11.41 -9.96 -3.23
CA SER A 209 12.00 -11.00 -4.08
C SER A 209 10.96 -11.92 -4.71
N TRP A 210 9.89 -12.27 -4.00
CA TRP A 210 8.78 -13.05 -4.57
C TRP A 210 8.00 -12.28 -5.63
N VAL A 211 7.74 -10.99 -5.39
CA VAL A 211 7.06 -10.13 -6.36
C VAL A 211 7.92 -10.01 -7.63
N ILE A 212 9.20 -9.74 -7.48
CA ILE A 212 10.16 -9.66 -8.60
C ILE A 212 10.23 -10.99 -9.36
N LEU A 213 10.28 -12.12 -8.64
CA LEU A 213 10.27 -13.46 -9.24
C LEU A 213 9.03 -13.70 -10.09
N LEU A 214 7.85 -13.59 -9.49
CA LEU A 214 6.58 -13.92 -10.16
C LEU A 214 6.27 -12.95 -11.29
N TRP A 215 6.53 -11.65 -11.10
CA TRP A 215 6.36 -10.66 -12.15
C TRP A 215 7.35 -10.86 -13.29
N GLY A 216 8.61 -11.20 -12.99
CA GLY A 216 9.62 -11.51 -13.99
C GLY A 216 9.20 -12.66 -14.90
N ILE A 217 8.64 -13.74 -14.33
CA ILE A 217 8.10 -14.87 -15.10
C ILE A 217 7.00 -14.39 -16.04
N VAL A 218 6.00 -13.67 -15.51
CA VAL A 218 4.90 -13.15 -16.33
C VAL A 218 5.43 -12.25 -17.45
N ASN A 219 6.34 -11.33 -17.16
CA ASN A 219 6.89 -10.39 -18.13
C ASN A 219 7.65 -11.13 -19.25
N THR A 220 8.50 -12.10 -18.91
CA THR A 220 9.24 -12.90 -19.90
C THR A 220 8.31 -13.58 -20.91
N PHE A 221 7.20 -14.15 -20.46
CA PHE A 221 6.33 -14.95 -21.32
C PHE A 221 5.15 -14.19 -21.93
N THR A 222 4.99 -12.89 -21.65
CA THR A 222 3.85 -12.09 -22.15
C THR A 222 4.23 -10.89 -23.01
N GLU A 223 5.53 -10.55 -23.08
CA GLU A 223 6.03 -9.39 -23.81
C GLU A 223 5.96 -9.58 -25.33
N HIS A 224 6.49 -10.69 -25.86
CA HIS A 224 6.47 -10.95 -27.30
C HIS A 224 5.09 -11.48 -27.75
N ARG A 225 4.41 -10.72 -28.61
CA ARG A 225 3.09 -11.06 -29.16
C ARG A 225 3.01 -11.00 -30.69
N GLY A 226 4.14 -10.69 -31.35
CA GLY A 226 4.25 -10.59 -32.80
C GLY A 226 4.79 -11.87 -33.45
N SER A 227 4.90 -11.86 -34.79
CA SER A 227 5.54 -12.96 -35.54
C SER A 227 7.06 -12.84 -35.64
N SER A 228 7.60 -11.64 -35.43
CA SER A 228 9.04 -11.34 -35.55
C SER A 228 9.54 -10.61 -34.30
N TRP A 229 10.75 -10.94 -33.85
CA TRP A 229 11.38 -10.28 -32.71
C TRP A 229 11.89 -8.90 -33.09
N SER A 230 11.43 -7.88 -32.35
CA SER A 230 12.03 -6.55 -32.40
C SER A 230 13.15 -6.41 -31.36
N VAL A 231 14.05 -5.44 -31.54
CA VAL A 231 15.07 -5.13 -30.51
C VAL A 231 14.41 -4.74 -29.17
N LYS A 232 13.26 -4.07 -29.23
CA LYS A 232 12.46 -3.70 -28.06
C LYS A 232 11.93 -4.95 -27.35
N ASP A 233 11.40 -5.92 -28.10
CA ASP A 233 10.90 -7.19 -27.55
C ASP A 233 12.03 -7.94 -26.83
N MET A 234 13.22 -7.99 -27.44
CA MET A 234 14.39 -8.62 -26.84
C MET A 234 14.81 -7.92 -25.54
N GLN A 235 14.90 -6.59 -25.54
CA GLN A 235 15.27 -5.80 -24.37
C GLN A 235 14.26 -5.96 -23.22
N HIS A 236 12.97 -5.96 -23.51
CA HIS A 236 11.93 -6.12 -22.49
C HIS A 236 11.84 -7.56 -21.98
N THR A 237 11.96 -8.56 -22.86
CA THR A 237 11.93 -9.97 -22.49
C THR A 237 13.12 -10.33 -21.59
N ILE A 238 14.33 -9.86 -21.95
CA ILE A 238 15.54 -10.13 -21.14
C ILE A 238 15.49 -9.42 -19.78
N LEU A 239 14.82 -8.27 -19.66
CA LEU A 239 14.52 -7.66 -18.37
C LEU A 239 13.62 -8.56 -17.51
N GLY A 240 12.61 -9.21 -18.11
CA GLY A 240 11.82 -10.23 -17.41
C GLY A 240 12.70 -11.39 -16.91
N VAL A 241 13.64 -11.85 -17.73
CA VAL A 241 14.58 -12.93 -17.36
C VAL A 241 15.48 -12.53 -16.20
N LEU A 242 16.05 -11.32 -16.27
CA LEU A 242 16.82 -10.74 -15.17
C LEU A 242 16.01 -10.73 -13.88
N TRP A 243 14.74 -10.30 -13.94
CA TRP A 243 13.86 -10.22 -12.78
C TRP A 243 13.61 -11.59 -12.16
N TRP A 244 13.22 -12.61 -12.93
CA TRP A 244 12.91 -13.90 -12.30
C TRP A 244 14.18 -14.65 -11.84
N CYS A 245 15.28 -14.60 -12.60
CA CYS A 245 16.56 -15.18 -12.15
C CYS A 245 17.06 -14.50 -10.87
N GLY A 246 17.06 -13.16 -10.83
CA GLY A 246 17.45 -12.40 -9.65
C GLY A 246 16.47 -12.59 -8.48
N GLY A 247 15.18 -12.75 -8.76
CA GLY A 247 14.14 -13.03 -7.78
C GLY A 247 14.37 -14.37 -7.06
N ILE A 248 14.77 -15.42 -7.79
CA ILE A 248 15.17 -16.71 -7.19
C ILE A 248 16.32 -16.51 -6.19
N LEU A 249 17.36 -15.79 -6.60
CA LEU A 249 18.50 -15.49 -5.72
C LEU A 249 18.07 -14.68 -4.49
N GLY A 250 17.20 -13.67 -4.67
CA GLY A 250 16.66 -12.87 -3.58
C GLY A 250 15.86 -13.70 -2.58
N VAL A 251 14.96 -14.57 -3.06
CA VAL A 251 14.19 -15.49 -2.21
C VAL A 251 15.12 -16.43 -1.43
N PHE A 252 16.14 -16.98 -2.10
CA PHE A 252 17.10 -17.87 -1.48
C PHE A 252 17.93 -17.19 -0.40
N LEU A 253 18.46 -15.98 -0.65
CA LEU A 253 19.26 -15.24 0.32
C LEU A 253 18.41 -14.69 1.48
N ALA A 254 17.14 -14.35 1.23
CA ALA A 254 16.21 -13.88 2.26
C ALA A 254 15.62 -15.02 3.12
N ARG A 255 16.05 -16.29 2.90
CA ARG A 255 15.65 -17.41 3.77
C ARG A 255 16.05 -17.14 5.22
N ASN A 256 15.32 -17.74 6.15
CA ASN A 256 15.58 -17.57 7.59
C ASN A 256 15.57 -16.10 8.05
N ASN A 257 14.70 -15.28 7.44
CA ASN A 257 14.49 -13.88 7.81
C ASN A 257 15.75 -12.98 7.65
N GLN A 258 16.68 -13.37 6.79
CA GLN A 258 17.86 -12.56 6.48
C GLN A 258 17.49 -11.38 5.56
N ARG A 259 18.21 -10.27 5.71
CA ARG A 259 18.11 -9.10 4.82
C ARG A 259 18.96 -9.36 3.57
N THR A 260 18.54 -8.84 2.43
CA THR A 260 19.29 -8.98 1.16
C THR A 260 19.13 -7.73 0.29
N VAL A 261 20.18 -7.35 -0.42
CA VAL A 261 20.18 -6.21 -1.34
C VAL A 261 19.76 -6.58 -2.77
N VAL A 262 19.52 -7.86 -3.05
CA VAL A 262 19.27 -8.37 -4.42
C VAL A 262 18.09 -7.67 -5.10
N PRO A 263 16.91 -7.47 -4.46
CA PRO A 263 15.83 -6.69 -5.06
C PRO A 263 16.27 -5.30 -5.52
N ALA A 264 17.08 -4.60 -4.72
CA ALA A 264 17.56 -3.27 -5.05
C ALA A 264 18.55 -3.28 -6.23
N ILE A 265 19.41 -4.30 -6.32
CA ILE A 265 20.32 -4.49 -7.46
C ILE A 265 19.53 -4.70 -8.76
N ILE A 266 18.48 -5.51 -8.74
CA ILE A 266 17.61 -5.75 -9.91
C ILE A 266 16.97 -4.44 -10.37
N ILE A 267 16.50 -3.62 -9.43
CA ILE A 267 15.94 -2.29 -9.72
C ILE A 267 16.99 -1.36 -10.34
N ILE A 268 18.25 -1.37 -9.86
CA ILE A 268 19.36 -0.60 -10.46
C ILE A 268 19.62 -1.05 -11.89
N LEU A 269 19.75 -2.36 -12.13
CA LEU A 269 20.01 -2.91 -13.45
C LEU A 269 18.86 -2.61 -14.43
N THR A 270 17.62 -2.63 -13.94
CA THR A 270 16.45 -2.20 -14.70
C THR A 270 16.56 -0.71 -15.06
N GLY A 271 16.88 0.15 -14.09
CA GLY A 271 17.07 1.57 -14.33
C GLY A 271 18.19 1.86 -15.33
N PHE A 272 19.31 1.14 -15.25
CA PHE A 272 20.40 1.22 -16.22
C PHE A 272 19.94 0.88 -17.64
N ALA A 273 19.26 -0.26 -17.81
CA ALA A 273 18.75 -0.70 -19.12
C ALA A 273 17.80 0.34 -19.71
N MET A 274 16.84 0.82 -18.91
CA MET A 274 15.84 1.80 -19.34
C MET A 274 16.45 3.18 -19.61
N SER A 275 17.54 3.54 -18.93
CA SER A 275 18.22 4.81 -19.18
C SER A 275 18.88 4.90 -20.56
N ASN A 276 19.19 3.73 -21.13
CA ASN A 276 19.79 3.55 -22.46
C ASN A 276 18.76 3.09 -23.51
N HIS A 277 17.48 3.10 -23.18
CA HIS A 277 16.42 2.69 -24.09
C HIS A 277 16.11 3.84 -25.07
N SER A 278 16.65 3.76 -26.29
CA SER A 278 16.43 4.76 -27.32
C SER A 278 14.97 4.76 -27.78
N GLN A 279 14.42 5.95 -28.01
CA GLN A 279 13.04 6.15 -28.45
C GLN A 279 13.01 6.96 -29.75
N ALA A 280 11.89 6.87 -30.49
CA ALA A 280 11.74 7.59 -31.75
C ALA A 280 11.82 9.11 -31.59
N LEU A 281 11.34 9.64 -30.45
CA LEU A 281 11.40 11.06 -30.11
C LEU A 281 12.51 11.33 -29.10
N MET A 282 13.24 12.43 -29.31
CA MET A 282 14.29 12.87 -28.37
C MET A 282 13.72 13.19 -26.98
N ILE A 283 12.53 13.81 -26.90
CA ILE A 283 11.84 14.02 -25.62
C ILE A 283 11.58 12.69 -24.91
N SER A 284 11.14 11.65 -25.64
CA SER A 284 10.90 10.32 -25.08
C SER A 284 12.17 9.65 -24.59
N THR A 285 13.26 9.77 -25.35
CA THR A 285 14.57 9.28 -24.91
C THR A 285 15.00 9.97 -23.61
N LYS A 286 14.85 11.30 -23.50
CA LYS A 286 15.23 12.04 -22.29
C LYS A 286 14.35 11.72 -21.07
N VAL A 287 13.04 11.56 -21.26
CA VAL A 287 12.12 11.16 -20.17
C VAL A 287 12.43 9.75 -19.69
N HIS A 288 12.65 8.79 -20.60
CA HIS A 288 13.06 7.43 -20.26
C HIS A 288 14.44 7.39 -19.56
N SER A 289 15.41 8.19 -20.02
CA SER A 289 16.70 8.34 -19.36
C SER A 289 16.56 8.78 -17.90
N LEU A 290 15.74 9.80 -17.63
CA LEU A 290 15.55 10.26 -16.26
C LEU A 290 14.73 9.29 -15.41
N PHE A 291 13.74 8.61 -15.98
CA PHE A 291 13.07 7.48 -15.33
C PHE A 291 14.10 6.44 -14.86
N GLY A 292 15.01 6.03 -15.75
CA GLY A 292 16.08 5.08 -15.45
C GLY A 292 17.00 5.56 -14.34
N TYR A 293 17.48 6.81 -14.40
CA TYR A 293 18.33 7.38 -13.34
C TYR A 293 17.62 7.48 -11.99
N THR A 294 16.35 7.87 -11.99
CA THR A 294 15.53 7.93 -10.76
C THR A 294 15.35 6.54 -10.17
N LEU A 295 15.17 5.53 -11.02
CA LEU A 295 15.01 4.13 -10.60
C LEU A 295 16.33 3.56 -10.06
N MET A 296 17.47 3.88 -10.67
CA MET A 296 18.80 3.54 -10.14
C MET A 296 19.02 4.19 -8.77
N LEU A 297 18.66 5.46 -8.61
CA LEU A 297 18.77 6.16 -7.32
C LEU A 297 17.84 5.53 -6.26
N ALA A 298 16.64 5.10 -6.64
CA ALA A 298 15.75 4.35 -5.75
C ALA A 298 16.39 3.05 -5.25
N GLY A 299 17.06 2.31 -6.14
CA GLY A 299 17.80 1.10 -5.77
C GLY A 299 19.02 1.38 -4.88
N VAL A 300 19.82 2.40 -5.19
CA VAL A 300 20.99 2.79 -4.36
C VAL A 300 20.54 3.20 -2.95
N THR A 301 19.50 4.03 -2.86
CA THR A 301 18.95 4.45 -1.57
C THR A 301 18.33 3.29 -0.81
N ARG A 302 17.72 2.32 -1.50
CA ARG A 302 17.27 1.07 -0.88
C ARG A 302 18.42 0.23 -0.34
N ILE A 303 19.55 0.11 -1.05
CA ILE A 303 20.76 -0.58 -0.52
C ILE A 303 21.23 0.08 0.77
N ILE A 304 21.32 1.42 0.78
CA ILE A 304 21.75 2.17 1.97
C ILE A 304 20.78 1.92 3.13
N GLU A 305 19.47 1.91 2.87
CA GLU A 305 18.46 1.64 3.89
C GLU A 305 18.61 0.22 4.48
N VAL A 306 18.80 -0.78 3.60
CA VAL A 306 18.92 -2.19 3.99
C VAL A 306 20.17 -2.43 4.82
N CYS A 307 21.29 -1.81 4.46
CA CYS A 307 22.57 -2.02 5.11
C CYS A 307 22.78 -1.18 6.38
N PHE A 308 22.19 0.03 6.46
CA PHE A 308 22.59 1.02 7.49
C PHE A 308 21.45 1.65 8.29
N VAL A 309 20.17 1.51 7.91
CA VAL A 309 19.07 2.30 8.54
C VAL A 309 18.09 1.46 9.35
N MET A 310 17.85 0.20 8.97
CA MET A 310 16.86 -0.65 9.63
C MET A 310 17.52 -1.92 10.19
N PRO A 311 17.68 -2.04 11.53
CA PRO A 311 18.24 -3.22 12.15
C PRO A 311 17.42 -4.50 11.88
N LYS A 312 18.04 -5.65 12.10
CA LYS A 312 17.40 -6.97 11.94
C LYS A 312 16.13 -7.05 12.81
N PHE A 313 15.02 -7.48 12.21
CA PHE A 313 13.77 -7.70 12.93
C PHE A 313 13.83 -9.05 13.67
N ALA A 314 14.37 -9.06 14.89
CA ALA A 314 14.31 -10.23 15.75
C ALA A 314 12.85 -10.53 16.15
N PRO A 315 12.42 -11.81 16.14
CA PRO A 315 11.10 -12.19 16.65
C PRO A 315 10.93 -11.77 18.13
N PRO A 316 9.73 -11.36 18.57
CA PRO A 316 9.48 -11.16 19.99
C PRO A 316 9.63 -12.49 20.74
N GLY A 317 10.57 -12.59 21.69
CA GLY A 317 10.73 -13.77 22.55
C GLY A 317 12.08 -14.49 22.48
N THR A 318 12.99 -14.09 21.59
CA THR A 318 14.40 -14.47 21.73
C THR A 318 15.02 -13.60 22.83
N ILE A 319 14.89 -14.05 24.07
CA ILE A 319 15.82 -13.66 25.13
C ILE A 319 17.20 -14.02 24.61
N GLU A 320 18.11 -13.06 24.57
CA GLU A 320 19.54 -13.30 24.39
C GLU A 320 20.03 -14.18 25.55
N ASN A 321 19.87 -15.49 25.41
CA ASN A 321 20.80 -16.40 26.02
C ASN A 321 22.05 -16.29 25.15
N GLY A 322 23.10 -15.66 25.70
CA GLY A 322 24.41 -15.57 25.10
C GLY A 322 24.94 -16.97 24.84
N ASP A 323 24.69 -17.46 23.63
CA ASP A 323 25.30 -18.66 23.10
C ASP A 323 26.19 -18.22 21.94
N ASP A 324 27.47 -18.11 22.28
CA ASP A 324 28.55 -17.49 21.52
C ASP A 324 28.96 -18.34 20.30
N ASN A 325 28.03 -18.57 19.37
CA ASN A 325 28.30 -19.42 18.20
C ASN A 325 27.70 -18.91 16.88
N GLN A 326 27.65 -17.59 16.68
CA GLN A 326 27.42 -17.01 15.35
C GLN A 326 28.58 -16.11 14.91
N SER A 327 29.59 -16.77 14.34
CA SER A 327 30.46 -16.32 13.25
C SER A 327 30.86 -14.84 13.21
N GLU A 328 32.13 -14.61 13.52
CA GLU A 328 32.92 -13.44 13.15
C GLU A 328 32.78 -13.09 11.66
N HIS A 329 32.09 -12.00 11.33
CA HIS A 329 32.38 -11.07 10.23
C HIS A 329 31.27 -10.01 10.08
N THR A 330 30.90 -9.33 11.14
CA THR A 330 30.19 -8.05 11.01
C THR A 330 30.70 -7.10 12.06
N LEU A 331 31.17 -5.95 11.58
CA LEU A 331 31.75 -4.87 12.37
C LEU A 331 30.87 -4.56 13.57
N ALA A 332 31.54 -4.51 14.73
CA ALA A 332 31.01 -4.40 16.07
C ALA A 332 29.77 -3.49 16.22
N ASP A 333 28.74 -4.05 16.86
CA ASP A 333 27.70 -3.28 17.52
C ASP A 333 28.33 -2.65 18.77
N GLY A 334 28.68 -1.38 18.66
CA GLY A 334 29.12 -0.57 19.79
C GLY A 334 27.93 -0.33 20.70
N SER A 335 27.90 -1.03 21.83
CA SER A 335 27.10 -0.68 23.00
C SER A 335 27.38 0.77 23.40
N GLY A 336 26.46 1.66 23.04
CA GLY A 336 26.56 3.09 23.33
C GLY A 336 25.19 3.76 23.18
N ARG A 337 24.64 4.20 24.31
CA ARG A 337 23.48 5.09 24.37
C ARG A 337 23.69 6.32 23.47
N ASP A 338 22.59 6.71 22.83
CA ASP A 338 22.26 8.06 22.35
C ASP A 338 23.24 8.74 21.38
N GLU A 339 22.89 8.71 20.09
CA GLU A 339 22.65 9.89 19.24
C GLU A 339 22.77 9.53 17.74
N THR A 340 21.66 9.11 17.11
CA THR A 340 21.16 9.72 15.85
C THR A 340 19.76 9.16 15.47
N PRO A 341 18.72 9.32 16.32
CA PRO A 341 17.35 8.93 15.94
C PRO A 341 16.78 9.73 14.75
N SER A 342 17.41 10.86 14.41
CA SER A 342 16.96 11.82 13.40
C SER A 342 17.35 11.43 11.97
N LYS A 343 18.61 11.00 11.73
CA LYS A 343 19.15 10.80 10.37
C LYS A 343 18.49 9.62 9.64
N GLY A 344 18.24 8.52 10.36
CA GLY A 344 17.58 7.34 9.80
C GLY A 344 16.11 7.58 9.42
N ARG A 345 15.41 8.50 10.11
CA ARG A 345 13.99 8.77 9.85
C ARG A 345 13.75 9.50 8.53
N ALA A 346 14.54 10.53 8.23
CA ALA A 346 14.43 11.25 6.96
C ALA A 346 14.74 10.32 5.77
N PHE A 347 15.77 9.48 5.91
CA PHE A 347 16.22 8.61 4.84
C PHE A 347 15.19 7.53 4.44
N ARG A 348 14.35 7.07 5.37
CA ARG A 348 13.27 6.10 5.11
C ARG A 348 12.25 6.57 4.07
N HIS A 349 12.15 7.87 3.83
CA HIS A 349 11.25 8.42 2.81
C HIS A 349 11.82 8.37 1.40
N LEU A 350 13.15 8.28 1.25
CA LEU A 350 13.81 8.48 -0.03
C LEU A 350 13.59 7.31 -1.01
N PRO A 351 13.78 6.04 -0.64
CA PRO A 351 13.48 4.92 -1.55
C PRO A 351 12.03 4.89 -2.05
N PRO A 352 10.99 4.97 -1.19
CA PRO A 352 9.60 4.94 -1.66
C PRO A 352 9.22 6.18 -2.47
N PHE A 353 9.73 7.37 -2.13
CA PHE A 353 9.49 8.58 -2.92
C PHE A 353 10.04 8.46 -4.34
N LEU A 354 11.29 7.99 -4.48
CA LEU A 354 11.92 7.81 -5.79
C LEU A 354 11.19 6.75 -6.64
N LEU A 355 10.65 5.69 -6.03
CA LEU A 355 9.80 4.74 -6.72
C LEU A 355 8.49 5.37 -7.24
N VAL A 356 7.87 6.27 -6.47
CA VAL A 356 6.70 7.03 -6.92
C VAL A 356 7.06 7.96 -8.09
N CYS A 357 8.20 8.67 -8.01
CA CYS A 357 8.70 9.50 -9.10
C CYS A 357 8.96 8.68 -10.36
N SER A 358 9.69 7.57 -10.25
CA SER A 358 9.95 6.64 -11.36
C SER A 358 8.66 6.10 -11.96
N GLY A 359 7.68 5.73 -11.13
CA GLY A 359 6.40 5.24 -11.61
C GLY A 359 5.62 6.29 -12.41
N LEU A 360 5.54 7.54 -11.93
CA LEU A 360 4.89 8.62 -12.67
C LEU A 360 5.61 8.97 -13.98
N LEU A 361 6.95 9.09 -13.94
CA LEU A 361 7.75 9.32 -15.15
C LEU A 361 7.48 8.22 -16.19
N PHE A 362 7.47 6.95 -15.76
CA PHE A 362 7.21 5.83 -16.66
C PHE A 362 5.78 5.82 -17.21
N MET A 363 4.76 6.09 -16.39
CA MET A 363 3.38 6.19 -16.88
C MET A 363 3.22 7.29 -17.93
N SER A 364 3.88 8.43 -17.71
CA SER A 364 3.79 9.63 -18.55
C SER A 364 4.60 9.52 -19.85
N ALA A 365 5.35 8.44 -20.06
CA ALA A 365 6.29 8.28 -21.17
C ALA A 365 5.70 7.52 -22.37
N THR A 366 4.37 7.53 -22.52
CA THR A 366 3.75 6.92 -23.72
C THR A 366 4.06 7.72 -24.99
N ASP A 367 4.12 7.03 -26.12
CA ASP A 367 4.36 7.66 -27.43
C ASP A 367 3.31 8.75 -27.73
N GLU A 368 2.03 8.49 -27.47
CA GLU A 368 0.94 9.42 -27.74
C GLU A 368 0.99 10.65 -26.84
N GLU A 369 1.31 10.47 -25.56
CA GLU A 369 1.42 11.55 -24.60
C GLU A 369 2.62 12.44 -24.90
N LEU A 370 3.78 11.85 -25.16
CA LEU A 370 5.00 12.61 -25.45
C LEU A 370 4.99 13.28 -26.83
N ARG A 371 4.30 12.70 -27.83
CA ARG A 371 4.01 13.40 -29.09
C ARG A 371 3.17 14.63 -28.84
N PHE A 372 2.09 14.51 -28.06
CA PHE A 372 1.28 15.66 -27.71
C PHE A 372 2.10 16.75 -27.00
N VAL A 373 2.94 16.37 -26.02
CA VAL A 373 3.79 17.31 -25.29
C VAL A 373 4.74 18.03 -26.25
N HIS A 374 5.38 17.28 -27.16
CA HIS A 374 6.25 17.82 -28.19
C HIS A 374 5.54 18.78 -29.14
N ASP A 375 4.36 18.41 -29.63
CA ASP A 375 3.56 19.20 -30.58
C ASP A 375 3.05 20.51 -29.97
N ASN A 376 2.90 20.57 -28.63
CA ASN A 376 2.58 21.79 -27.90
C ASN A 376 3.83 22.65 -27.57
N GLY A 377 5.00 22.28 -28.06
CA GLY A 377 6.25 23.04 -27.86
C GLY A 377 6.83 22.94 -26.45
N MET A 378 6.39 21.99 -25.63
CA MET A 378 6.94 21.78 -24.29
C MET A 378 8.22 20.95 -24.35
N ASP A 379 9.28 21.44 -23.72
CA ASP A 379 10.54 20.71 -23.63
C ASP A 379 10.51 19.64 -22.53
N HIS A 380 11.43 18.68 -22.65
CA HIS A 380 11.54 17.55 -21.73
C HIS A 380 11.78 17.95 -20.27
N VAL A 381 12.56 19.01 -19.99
CA VAL A 381 12.85 19.45 -18.62
C VAL A 381 11.59 19.99 -17.97
N THR A 382 10.86 20.86 -18.66
CA THR A 382 9.56 21.38 -18.18
C THR A 382 8.60 20.23 -17.87
N TYR A 383 8.46 19.27 -18.80
CA TYR A 383 7.60 18.12 -18.62
C TYR A 383 7.99 17.25 -17.41
N ILE A 384 9.28 16.96 -17.27
CA ILE A 384 9.85 16.21 -16.14
C ILE A 384 9.55 16.91 -14.80
N LEU A 385 9.74 18.23 -14.72
CA LEU A 385 9.50 18.98 -13.48
C LEU A 385 8.01 18.97 -13.10
N ILE A 386 7.10 18.93 -14.08
CA ILE A 386 5.67 18.72 -13.83
C ILE A 386 5.45 17.33 -13.22
N MET A 387 6.07 16.27 -13.77
CA MET A 387 5.94 14.92 -13.23
C MET A 387 6.47 14.80 -11.79
N PHE A 388 7.62 15.40 -11.49
CA PHE A 388 8.13 15.46 -10.11
C PHE A 388 7.21 16.27 -9.18
N SER A 389 6.62 17.36 -9.66
CA SER A 389 5.66 18.15 -8.89
C SER A 389 4.42 17.33 -8.53
N ILE A 390 3.89 16.56 -9.48
CA ILE A 390 2.79 15.61 -9.23
C ILE A 390 3.23 14.52 -8.24
N ALA A 391 4.46 14.01 -8.37
CA ALA A 391 5.02 13.02 -7.45
C ALA A 391 5.11 13.54 -6.01
N PHE A 392 5.51 14.81 -5.82
CA PHE A 392 5.51 15.45 -4.50
C PHE A 392 4.11 15.53 -3.90
N LEU A 393 3.10 15.93 -4.68
CA LEU A 393 1.71 16.00 -4.21
C LEU A 393 1.17 14.62 -3.87
N LEU A 394 1.41 13.63 -4.75
CA LEU A 394 0.98 12.25 -4.53
C LEU A 394 1.65 11.65 -3.29
N TYR A 395 2.96 11.82 -3.14
CA TYR A 395 3.68 11.31 -1.98
C TYR A 395 3.28 12.02 -0.68
N THR A 396 3.01 13.34 -0.74
CA THR A 396 2.43 14.07 0.40
C THR A 396 1.08 13.48 0.81
N HIS A 397 0.22 13.16 -0.16
CA HIS A 397 -1.05 12.52 0.12
C HIS A 397 -0.89 11.12 0.74
N ILE A 398 0.06 10.32 0.24
CA ILE A 398 0.40 9.00 0.81
C ILE A 398 0.85 9.15 2.27
N LEU A 399 1.75 10.08 2.56
CA LEU A 399 2.21 10.35 3.93
C LEU A 399 1.09 10.85 4.82
N PHE A 400 0.20 11.71 4.31
CA PHE A 400 -0.98 12.16 5.03
C PHE A 400 -1.89 10.99 5.41
N LEU A 401 -2.14 10.04 4.52
CA LEU A 401 -2.94 8.84 4.82
C LEU A 401 -2.26 7.94 5.86
N ILE A 402 -0.95 7.76 5.78
CA ILE A 402 -0.17 7.00 6.76
C ILE A 402 -0.23 7.67 8.14
N GLN A 403 -0.05 9.00 8.18
CA GLN A 403 -0.14 9.76 9.43
C GLN A 403 -1.56 9.71 10.00
N LEU A 404 -2.58 9.88 9.17
CA LEU A 404 -3.98 9.77 9.57
C LEU A 404 -4.27 8.39 10.17
N TYR A 405 -3.72 7.31 9.61
CA TYR A 405 -3.83 5.98 10.19
C TYR A 405 -3.21 5.93 11.59
N ALA A 406 -2.04 6.53 11.77
CA ALA A 406 -1.30 6.53 13.03
C ALA A 406 -1.90 7.42 14.13
N THR A 407 -2.71 8.43 13.80
CA THR A 407 -3.21 9.41 14.79
C THR A 407 -4.73 9.47 14.94
N SER A 408 -5.49 8.64 14.24
CA SER A 408 -6.96 8.65 14.31
C SER A 408 -7.55 7.43 15.01
N GLY A 409 -8.81 7.57 15.44
CA GLY A 409 -9.59 6.48 16.03
C GLY A 409 -8.88 5.86 17.24
N ARG A 410 -8.70 4.54 17.22
CA ARG A 410 -8.04 3.78 18.29
C ARG A 410 -6.52 3.98 18.40
N HIS A 411 -5.91 4.64 17.41
CA HIS A 411 -4.48 4.96 17.43
C HIS A 411 -4.22 6.41 17.84
N ALA A 412 -5.27 7.21 18.04
CA ALA A 412 -5.10 8.55 18.59
C ALA A 412 -4.47 8.44 19.99
N PRO A 413 -3.44 9.23 20.31
CA PRO A 413 -2.94 9.30 21.67
C PRO A 413 -4.11 9.74 22.55
N ASP A 414 -4.38 8.97 23.61
CA ASP A 414 -5.37 9.36 24.60
C ASP A 414 -5.02 10.77 25.06
N ALA A 415 -6.00 11.68 25.03
CA ALA A 415 -5.86 13.03 25.56
C ALA A 415 -5.78 12.99 27.10
N VAL A 416 -4.87 12.20 27.65
CA VAL A 416 -4.65 11.93 29.07
C VAL A 416 -3.22 12.38 29.41
N SER A 417 -2.99 13.68 29.28
CA SER A 417 -1.97 14.41 30.05
C SER A 417 -2.30 15.92 30.16
N GLY A 418 -3.55 16.34 29.93
CA GLY A 418 -3.94 17.75 29.88
C GLY A 418 -5.22 18.12 30.64
N ALA A 419 -5.70 17.24 31.53
CA ALA A 419 -6.88 17.51 32.37
C ALA A 419 -6.65 17.10 33.84
N LYS A 420 -5.41 17.21 34.31
CA LYS A 420 -5.09 17.30 35.74
C LYS A 420 -4.36 18.63 35.94
N GLU A 421 -5.16 19.66 36.14
CA GLU A 421 -4.87 21.03 36.60
C GLU A 421 -5.59 22.04 35.70
N GLU A 422 -6.85 22.31 36.07
CA GLU A 422 -7.45 23.64 36.20
C GLU A 422 -8.99 23.52 36.14
N GLY A 423 -9.63 23.76 37.30
CA GLY A 423 -10.98 24.30 37.43
C GLY A 423 -12.10 23.63 36.64
N GLY A 424 -12.52 22.42 37.04
CA GLY A 424 -13.81 21.88 36.62
C GLY A 424 -14.97 22.74 37.13
N ILE A 425 -15.63 23.48 36.25
CA ILE A 425 -16.99 23.99 36.51
C ILE A 425 -17.93 22.79 36.30
N GLU A 426 -18.24 22.13 37.40
CA GLU A 426 -19.20 21.04 37.48
C GLU A 426 -20.62 21.61 37.38
N LEU A 427 -21.27 21.46 36.23
CA LEU A 427 -22.71 21.67 36.09
C LEU A 427 -23.44 20.39 36.52
N THR A 428 -23.70 20.27 37.83
CA THR A 428 -24.61 19.26 38.37
C THR A 428 -26.06 19.67 38.10
N THR A 429 -26.84 18.75 37.52
CA THR A 429 -28.30 18.89 37.41
C THR A 429 -28.94 18.28 38.67
N PRO A 430 -29.85 18.96 39.38
CA PRO A 430 -30.37 18.48 40.65
C PRO A 430 -31.40 17.38 40.44
N THR A 431 -31.19 16.19 41.02
CA THR A 431 -32.26 15.20 41.20
C THR A 431 -32.59 15.13 42.70
N ALA A 432 -33.88 15.23 42.97
CA ALA A 432 -34.47 15.48 44.28
C ALA A 432 -34.20 14.38 45.32
N ALA A 433 -34.20 14.83 46.56
CA ALA A 433 -33.95 14.11 47.80
C ALA A 433 -35.09 13.17 48.23
N THR A 434 -34.69 12.03 48.80
CA THR A 434 -35.25 11.36 50.00
C THR A 434 -34.15 10.38 50.44
N GLY A 435 -33.45 10.49 51.58
CA GLY A 435 -33.92 10.76 52.93
C GLY A 435 -33.87 9.46 53.73
N GLY A 436 -32.72 9.11 54.31
CA GLY A 436 -32.53 7.92 55.15
C GLY A 436 -31.14 7.86 55.77
N VAL A 437 -31.07 8.03 57.09
CA VAL A 437 -29.92 8.38 57.92
C VAL A 437 -29.39 7.15 58.69
N VAL A 438 -28.06 6.95 58.62
CA VAL A 438 -27.09 6.54 59.68
C VAL A 438 -27.22 5.16 60.36
N LEU A 439 -26.14 4.35 60.33
CA LEU A 439 -25.21 4.16 61.47
C LEU A 439 -24.03 3.22 61.13
N THR A 440 -22.82 3.71 61.35
CA THR A 440 -21.58 2.94 61.51
C THR A 440 -21.46 2.46 62.96
N ALA A 441 -20.99 1.23 63.18
CA ALA A 441 -20.43 0.82 64.46
C ALA A 441 -19.32 -0.23 64.25
N ALA A 442 -18.13 0.12 64.72
CA ALA A 442 -16.98 -0.75 64.88
C ALA A 442 -16.91 -1.25 66.33
N THR A 443 -16.56 -2.52 66.51
CA THR A 443 -16.07 -3.17 67.75
C THR A 443 -15.25 -4.38 67.28
N GLY A 444 -14.02 -4.70 67.69
CA GLY A 444 -13.28 -4.35 68.89
C GLY A 444 -13.02 -5.60 69.75
N LEU A 445 -11.79 -6.14 69.66
CA LEU A 445 -10.98 -6.79 70.71
C LEU A 445 -11.06 -8.30 71.09
N THR A 446 -9.84 -8.76 71.46
CA THR A 446 -9.39 -9.96 72.22
C THR A 446 -9.11 -11.24 71.39
N GLY A 447 -7.95 -11.91 71.42
CA GLY A 447 -6.73 -11.83 72.23
C GLY A 447 -6.59 -13.04 73.18
N HIS A 448 -5.83 -14.08 72.82
CA HIS A 448 -5.13 -15.02 73.73
C HIS A 448 -4.11 -15.90 72.96
N GLY A 449 -2.96 -16.20 73.57
CA GLY A 449 -1.83 -16.91 72.97
C GLY A 449 -1.28 -18.11 73.76
N ARG A 450 -0.09 -18.57 73.33
CA ARG A 450 0.79 -19.69 73.81
C ARG A 450 0.30 -21.11 73.45
N GLY A 451 1.11 -22.09 73.02
CA GLY A 451 2.56 -22.22 72.78
C GLY A 451 2.97 -23.72 72.83
N VAL A 452 4.05 -24.07 72.10
CA VAL A 452 4.99 -25.23 72.28
C VAL A 452 4.61 -26.62 71.74
N GLY A 453 5.52 -27.21 70.93
CA GLY A 453 5.79 -28.67 70.90
C GLY A 453 6.07 -29.32 69.54
N GLU A 454 7.34 -29.39 69.11
CA GLU A 454 7.91 -30.47 68.25
C GLU A 454 8.32 -31.66 69.16
N PRO A 455 8.48 -32.94 68.71
CA PRO A 455 9.46 -33.32 67.67
C PRO A 455 9.21 -34.62 66.83
N ALA A 456 10.11 -34.82 65.85
CA ALA A 456 10.73 -36.09 65.37
C ALA A 456 10.06 -37.07 64.36
N HIS A 457 10.84 -37.32 63.29
CA HIS A 457 10.87 -38.35 62.22
C HIS A 457 10.98 -39.83 62.73
N PRO A 458 10.80 -40.93 61.92
CA PRO A 458 11.57 -41.18 60.67
C PRO A 458 11.03 -42.12 59.56
N LEU A 459 11.76 -42.11 58.42
CA LEU A 459 12.08 -43.18 57.44
C LEU A 459 10.97 -43.93 56.67
N MET A 460 11.00 -43.85 55.33
CA MET A 460 11.29 -45.02 54.47
C MET A 460 11.53 -44.69 52.98
N SER A 461 12.59 -45.32 52.49
CA SER A 461 13.21 -45.51 51.16
C SER A 461 12.37 -45.62 49.88
N ALA A 462 12.97 -45.10 48.79
CA ALA A 462 12.69 -45.40 47.37
C ALA A 462 13.09 -46.84 46.95
N PRO A 463 12.82 -47.28 45.70
CA PRO A 463 13.86 -47.09 44.67
C PRO A 463 13.38 -46.83 43.21
N HIS A 464 14.38 -46.39 42.45
CA HIS A 464 14.52 -46.12 41.02
C HIS A 464 14.57 -47.43 40.20
N VAL A 465 14.07 -47.46 38.95
CA VAL A 465 14.58 -48.36 37.89
C VAL A 465 14.62 -47.62 36.54
N ILE A 466 15.82 -47.61 35.96
CA ILE A 466 16.15 -47.37 34.54
C ILE A 466 16.60 -48.75 34.01
N GLY A 467 16.29 -49.07 32.75
CA GLY A 467 16.84 -50.23 32.04
C GLY A 467 16.96 -49.93 30.54
N GLU A 468 18.19 -50.05 30.05
CA GLU A 468 18.66 -49.99 28.66
C GLU A 468 18.40 -51.30 27.88
N GLU A 469 18.42 -51.15 26.55
CA GLU A 469 18.96 -52.02 25.47
C GLU A 469 18.64 -53.53 25.39
N ASP A 470 18.17 -54.00 24.22
CA ASP A 470 18.90 -54.91 23.32
C ASP A 470 18.12 -55.29 22.03
N GLU A 471 18.81 -55.06 20.90
CA GLU A 471 19.04 -55.83 19.66
C GLU A 471 18.04 -56.83 18.99
N GLU A 472 18.12 -56.79 17.65
CA GLU A 472 17.97 -57.83 16.61
C GLU A 472 16.60 -58.45 16.25
N ASP A 473 16.09 -58.09 15.06
CA ASP A 473 16.04 -58.96 13.86
C ASP A 473 15.71 -58.16 12.57
#